data_AF-A0A8B6HIN4-F1
#
_entry.id   AF-A0A8B6HIN4-F1
#
_cell.length_a   1.000
_cell.length_b   1.000
_cell.length_c   1.000
_cell.angle_alpha   90.00
_cell.angle_beta   90.00
_cell.angle_gamma   90.00
#
_symmetry.space_group_name_H-M   'P 1'
#
loop_
_entity.id
_entity.type
_entity.pdbx_description
1 polymer ?
#
loop_
_entity_poly.entity_id
_entity_poly.type
_entity_poly.pdbx_seq_one_letter_code
_entity_poly.pdbx_strand_id
1 'polypeptide(L)'
;MDLILDVNTQIYPVELGDKFRMVLATTLREDGAPDDGEFNPTDTGPSRADSFEYVMYGKVYRIEGDESGPDTRLAAYVSYGGLLMRLQGDANNLHGFEADSHVYLLMKKLAF
;
A
#
# COMPACT_ATOMS: atom_id res chain seq x y z
N MET A 1 10.96 -7.71 6.33
CA MET A 1 10.25 -6.46 5.99
C MET A 1 9.58 -5.98 7.25
N ASP A 2 9.76 -4.72 7.59
CA ASP A 2 9.13 -4.09 8.74
C ASP A 2 8.11 -3.07 8.23
N LEU A 3 6.92 -3.08 8.81
CA LEU A 3 5.79 -2.25 8.41
C LEU A 3 5.28 -1.46 9.62
N ILE A 4 5.16 -0.15 9.44
CA ILE A 4 4.38 0.73 10.31
C ILE A 4 3.27 1.32 9.45
N LEU A 5 2.03 1.27 9.94
CA LEU A 5 0.86 1.72 9.20
C LEU A 5 -0.18 2.30 10.16
N ASP A 6 -0.63 3.52 9.86
CA ASP A 6 -1.83 4.08 10.49
C ASP A 6 -3.08 3.54 9.81
N VAL A 7 -4.06 3.08 10.60
CA VAL A 7 -5.33 2.54 10.12
C VAL A 7 -6.50 3.13 10.89
N ASN A 8 -7.65 3.29 10.23
CA ASN A 8 -8.89 3.69 10.90
C ASN A 8 -9.56 2.47 11.56
N THR A 9 -9.27 2.26 12.85
CA THR A 9 -9.76 1.12 13.62
C THR A 9 -11.26 1.16 13.92
N GLN A 10 -11.95 2.29 13.72
CA GLN A 10 -13.41 2.35 13.89
C GLN A 10 -14.16 1.59 12.79
N ILE A 11 -13.63 1.63 11.56
CA ILE A 11 -14.24 0.97 10.40
C ILE A 11 -13.61 -0.37 10.08
N TYR A 12 -12.33 -0.54 10.43
CA TYR A 12 -11.58 -1.79 10.25
C TYR A 12 -10.82 -2.11 11.53
N PRO A 13 -11.49 -2.71 12.54
CA PRO A 13 -10.87 -3.01 13.83
C PRO A 13 -9.74 -4.02 13.62
N VAL A 14 -8.57 -3.78 14.21
CA VAL A 14 -7.39 -4.67 14.14
C VAL A 14 -6.90 -4.94 15.55
N GLU A 15 -6.69 -6.21 15.89
CA GLU A 15 -6.25 -6.64 17.22
C GLU A 15 -4.79 -7.11 17.21
N LEU A 16 -4.16 -7.11 18.37
CA LEU A 16 -2.80 -7.61 18.52
C LEU A 16 -2.77 -9.12 18.22
N GLY A 17 -1.95 -9.52 17.25
CA GLY A 17 -1.84 -10.91 16.81
C GLY A 17 -2.68 -11.25 15.56
N ASP A 18 -3.52 -10.33 15.10
CA ASP A 18 -4.22 -10.46 13.82
C ASP A 18 -3.22 -10.67 12.68
N LYS A 19 -3.52 -11.63 11.82
CA LYS A 19 -2.80 -11.85 10.57
C LYS A 19 -3.62 -11.27 9.44
N PHE A 20 -2.97 -10.54 8.55
CA PHE A 20 -3.61 -9.95 7.38
C PHE A 20 -2.74 -10.13 6.14
N ARG A 21 -3.40 -10.16 4.99
CA ARG A 21 -2.77 -10.04 3.69
C ARG A 21 -2.82 -8.56 3.28
N MET A 22 -1.68 -8.01 2.92
CA MET A 22 -1.55 -6.67 2.36
C MET A 22 -1.03 -6.76 0.92
N VAL A 23 -1.58 -5.93 0.04
CA VAL A 23 -1.11 -5.73 -1.34
C VAL A 23 -1.01 -4.23 -1.60
N LEU A 24 0.07 -3.83 -2.29
CA LEU A 24 0.23 -2.49 -2.82
C LEU A 24 0.10 -2.56 -4.34
N ALA A 25 -0.67 -1.65 -4.92
CA ALA A 25 -0.93 -1.61 -6.36
C ALA A 25 -0.91 -0.17 -6.88
N THR A 26 -0.52 0.02 -8.13
CA THR A 26 -0.57 1.32 -8.82
C THR A 26 -1.89 1.57 -9.52
N THR A 27 -2.75 0.54 -9.64
CA THR A 27 -4.05 0.59 -10.29
C THR A 27 -5.01 -0.41 -9.64
N LEU A 28 -6.29 -0.08 -9.56
CA LEU A 28 -7.36 -0.99 -9.12
C LEU A 28 -7.87 -1.89 -10.25
N ARG A 29 -7.53 -1.57 -11.50
CA ARG A 29 -7.99 -2.32 -12.67
C ARG A 29 -7.33 -3.70 -12.72
N GLU A 30 -8.11 -4.73 -13.04
CA GLU A 30 -7.59 -6.09 -13.13
C GLU A 30 -6.63 -6.27 -14.32
N ASP A 31 -6.91 -5.55 -15.42
CA ASP A 31 -6.11 -5.53 -16.66
C ASP A 31 -4.71 -4.91 -16.50
N GLY A 32 -4.45 -4.22 -15.38
CA GLY A 32 -3.18 -3.55 -15.12
C GLY A 32 -2.99 -2.27 -15.92
N ALA A 33 -4.04 -1.75 -16.57
CA ALA A 33 -3.97 -0.46 -17.24
C ALA A 33 -3.70 0.66 -16.21
N PRO A 34 -2.97 1.72 -16.61
CA PRO A 34 -2.73 2.88 -15.77
C PRO A 34 -4.05 3.45 -15.23
N ASP A 35 -4.00 3.97 -14.01
CA ASP A 35 -5.13 4.66 -13.42
C ASP A 35 -5.29 6.04 -14.07
N ASP A 36 -6.52 6.41 -14.39
CA ASP A 36 -6.86 7.69 -15.04
C ASP A 36 -6.94 8.83 -14.00
N GLY A 37 -6.79 8.52 -12.71
CA GLY A 37 -6.75 9.46 -11.60
C GLY A 37 -8.13 9.95 -11.14
N GLU A 38 -9.20 9.44 -11.75
CA GLU A 38 -10.59 9.74 -11.39
C GLU A 38 -11.26 8.51 -10.78
N PHE A 39 -11.65 8.61 -9.52
CA PHE A 39 -12.40 7.55 -8.84
C PHE A 39 -13.90 7.74 -9.04
N ASN A 40 -14.55 6.81 -9.75
CA ASN A 40 -16.01 6.80 -9.90
C ASN A 40 -16.66 5.79 -8.94
N PRO A 41 -17.32 6.23 -7.86
CA PRO A 41 -17.95 5.32 -6.89
C PRO A 41 -19.18 4.59 -7.44
N THR A 42 -19.72 5.02 -8.59
CA THR A 42 -20.84 4.33 -9.26
C THR A 42 -20.38 3.29 -10.27
N ASP A 43 -19.08 3.21 -10.54
CA ASP A 43 -18.54 2.16 -11.39
C ASP A 43 -18.71 0.81 -10.68
N THR A 44 -19.41 -0.11 -11.35
CA THR A 44 -19.67 -1.47 -10.85
C THR A 44 -18.82 -2.50 -11.58
N GLY A 45 -17.82 -2.06 -12.34
CA GLY A 45 -16.85 -2.95 -12.98
C GLY A 45 -16.07 -3.77 -11.95
N PRO A 46 -15.61 -4.98 -12.32
CA PRO A 46 -14.79 -5.79 -11.43
C PRO A 46 -13.48 -5.06 -11.12
N SER A 47 -13.10 -5.04 -9.85
CA SER A 47 -11.91 -4.36 -9.38
C SER A 47 -11.09 -5.24 -8.46
N ARG A 48 -9.77 -4.98 -8.38
CA ARG A 48 -8.92 -5.65 -7.39
C ARG A 48 -9.40 -5.40 -5.96
N ALA A 49 -10.09 -4.28 -5.70
CA ALA A 49 -10.62 -3.94 -4.39
C ALA A 49 -11.69 -4.92 -3.91
N ASP A 50 -12.44 -5.56 -4.82
CA ASP A 50 -13.56 -6.46 -4.49
C ASP A 50 -13.11 -7.68 -3.67
N SER A 51 -11.84 -8.06 -3.79
CA SER A 51 -11.26 -9.19 -3.05
C SER A 51 -10.72 -8.82 -1.66
N PHE A 52 -10.71 -7.54 -1.29
CA PHE A 52 -10.14 -7.00 -0.06
C PHE A 52 -11.18 -6.28 0.79
N GLU A 53 -10.87 -6.08 2.08
CA GLU A 53 -11.81 -5.55 3.07
C GLU A 53 -11.54 -4.08 3.39
N TYR A 54 -10.29 -3.66 3.23
CA TYR A 54 -9.84 -2.31 3.54
C TYR A 54 -8.96 -1.77 2.42
N VAL A 55 -9.32 -0.62 1.88
CA VAL A 55 -8.61 0.02 0.76
C VAL A 55 -8.30 1.47 1.09
N MET A 56 -7.06 1.89 0.82
CA MET A 56 -6.61 3.28 0.95
C MET A 56 -5.92 3.73 -0.33
N TYR A 57 -6.10 5.01 -0.68
CA TYR A 57 -5.39 5.66 -1.78
C TYR A 57 -4.46 6.73 -1.25
N GLY A 58 -3.22 6.73 -1.71
CA GLY A 58 -2.17 7.59 -1.17
C GLY A 58 -1.05 7.83 -2.15
N LYS A 59 -0.05 8.57 -1.68
CA LYS A 59 1.09 8.99 -2.48
C LYS A 59 2.40 8.71 -1.74
N VAL A 60 3.39 8.18 -2.47
CA VAL A 60 4.75 8.01 -1.96
C VAL A 60 5.39 9.39 -1.89
N TYR A 61 5.76 9.83 -0.69
CA TYR A 61 6.31 11.18 -0.49
C TYR A 61 7.81 11.18 -0.17
N ARG A 62 8.34 10.04 0.28
CA ARG A 62 9.76 9.91 0.62
C ARG A 62 10.21 8.47 0.43
N ILE A 63 11.40 8.32 -0.13
CA ILE A 63 12.13 7.05 -0.21
C ILE A 63 13.50 7.31 0.42
N GLU A 64 13.92 6.44 1.31
CA GLU A 64 15.24 6.46 1.93
C GLU A 64 15.98 5.18 1.59
N GLY A 65 17.23 5.28 1.22
CA GLY A 65 18.13 4.15 1.00
C GLY A 65 19.56 4.61 1.10
N ASP A 66 20.42 3.82 1.73
CA ASP A 66 21.86 4.07 1.73
C ASP A 66 22.46 3.36 0.50
N GLU A 67 22.74 4.12 -0.56
CA GLU A 67 23.38 3.61 -1.79
C GLU A 67 24.85 3.21 -1.57
N SER A 68 25.39 3.39 -0.37
CA SER A 68 26.84 3.33 -0.10
C SER A 68 27.30 2.05 0.62
N GLY A 69 26.41 1.12 0.96
CA GLY A 69 26.72 -0.04 1.81
C GLY A 69 26.27 -1.39 1.24
N PRO A 70 26.94 -2.51 1.62
CA PRO A 70 26.59 -3.86 1.17
C PRO A 70 25.25 -4.40 1.73
N ASP A 71 24.67 -3.72 2.73
CA ASP A 71 23.34 -4.00 3.31
C ASP A 71 22.33 -2.93 2.86
N THR A 72 21.89 -2.99 1.60
CA THR A 72 20.95 -2.03 0.98
C THR A 72 19.51 -2.26 1.45
N ARG A 73 19.22 -1.82 2.68
CA ARG A 73 17.83 -1.65 3.15
C ARG A 73 17.27 -0.33 2.66
N LEU A 74 16.13 -0.39 1.99
CA LEU A 74 15.33 0.78 1.63
C LEU A 74 14.12 0.92 2.54
N ALA A 75 13.71 2.16 2.78
CA ALA A 75 12.48 2.52 3.46
C ALA A 75 11.64 3.43 2.55
N ALA A 76 10.44 2.97 2.20
CA ALA A 76 9.44 3.77 1.49
C ALA A 76 8.42 4.34 2.48
N TYR A 77 8.09 5.62 2.30
CA TYR A 77 7.08 6.31 3.09
C TYR A 77 5.92 6.75 2.21
N VAL A 78 4.72 6.39 2.63
CA VAL A 78 3.47 6.66 1.90
C VAL A 78 2.51 7.43 2.81
N SER A 79 1.78 8.39 2.24
CA SER A 79 0.72 9.11 2.93
C SER A 79 -0.62 8.85 2.26
N TYR A 80 -1.56 8.31 3.02
CA TYR A 80 -2.94 8.03 2.62
C TYR A 80 -3.87 9.12 3.16
N GLY A 81 -3.76 10.33 2.62
CA GLY A 81 -4.54 11.48 3.09
C GLY A 81 -4.23 11.91 4.53
N GLY A 82 -3.00 11.70 5.00
CA GLY A 82 -2.56 12.03 6.35
C GLY A 82 -2.30 10.83 7.25
N LEU A 83 -2.81 9.64 6.88
CA LEU A 83 -2.42 8.38 7.53
C LEU A 83 -1.08 7.93 6.97
N LEU A 84 -0.09 7.72 7.84
CA LEU A 84 1.28 7.46 7.43
C LEU A 84 1.57 5.96 7.37
N MET A 85 2.42 5.60 6.42
CA MET A 85 2.98 4.27 6.28
C MET A 85 4.49 4.36 6.11
N ARG A 86 5.21 3.44 6.74
CA ARG A 86 6.62 3.17 6.50
C ARG A 86 6.80 1.68 6.22
N LEU A 87 7.33 1.36 5.04
CA LEU A 87 7.70 0.01 4.65
C LEU A 87 9.22 -0.06 4.50
N GLN A 88 9.87 -0.90 5.30
CA GLN A 88 11.31 -1.13 5.25
C GLN A 88 11.61 -2.55 4.78
N GLY A 89 12.51 -2.69 3.82
CA GLY A 89 12.89 -3.99 3.26
C GLY A 89 14.10 -3.90 2.34
N ASP A 90 14.47 -5.04 1.75
CA ASP A 90 15.59 -5.10 0.80
C ASP A 90 15.23 -4.40 -0.51
N ALA A 91 16.24 -3.82 -1.17
CA ALA A 91 16.08 -3.04 -2.41
C ALA A 91 15.29 -3.75 -3.51
N ASN A 92 15.51 -5.06 -3.68
CA ASN A 92 14.85 -5.87 -4.71
C ASN A 92 13.32 -5.89 -4.57
N ASN A 93 12.81 -5.73 -3.34
CA ASN A 93 11.38 -5.75 -3.09
C ASN A 93 10.72 -4.36 -3.19
N LEU A 94 11.51 -3.30 -3.09
CA LEU A 94 11.02 -1.91 -3.11
C LEU A 94 11.25 -1.22 -4.48
N HIS A 95 11.76 -1.92 -5.48
CA HIS A 95 12.06 -1.37 -6.81
C HIS A 95 10.83 -0.81 -7.56
N GLY A 96 9.62 -1.12 -7.11
CA GLY A 96 8.37 -0.57 -7.69
C GLY A 96 7.91 0.76 -7.09
N PHE A 97 8.61 1.28 -6.07
CA PHE A 97 8.26 2.57 -5.47
C PHE A 97 9.04 3.69 -6.11
N GLU A 98 8.33 4.65 -6.68
CA GLU A 98 8.88 5.89 -7.19
C GLU A 98 8.37 7.04 -6.33
N ALA A 99 9.22 8.04 -6.09
CA ALA A 99 8.77 9.25 -5.42
C ALA A 99 7.67 9.92 -6.25
N ASP A 100 6.70 10.52 -5.57
CA ASP A 100 5.53 11.12 -6.16
C ASP A 100 4.54 10.18 -6.87
N SER A 101 4.73 8.86 -6.79
CA SER A 101 3.77 7.89 -7.36
C SER A 101 2.55 7.69 -6.46
N HIS A 102 1.41 7.44 -7.10
CA HIS A 102 0.17 7.09 -6.41
C HIS A 102 0.10 5.58 -6.18
N VAL A 103 -0.36 5.19 -4.99
CA VAL A 103 -0.40 3.80 -4.55
C VAL A 103 -1.71 3.53 -3.84
N TYR A 104 -2.33 2.41 -4.22
CA TYR A 104 -3.43 1.78 -3.53
C TYR A 104 -2.89 0.76 -2.54
N LEU A 105 -3.34 0.85 -1.29
CA LEU A 105 -3.14 -0.17 -0.28
C LEU A 105 -4.42 -0.97 -0.13
N LEU A 106 -4.29 -2.29 -0.26
CA LEU A 106 -5.38 -3.24 -0.12
C LEU A 106 -5.06 -4.21 1.01
N MET A 107 -5.97 -4.36 1.95
CA MET A 107 -5.83 -5.22 3.13
C MET A 107 -7.03 -6.12 3.32
N LYS A 108 -6.76 -7.35 3.76
CA LYS A 108 -7.77 -8.36 4.12
C LYS A 108 -7.30 -9.19 5.29
N LYS A 109 -8.15 -9.41 6.30
CA LYS A 109 -7.80 -10.29 7.41
C LYS A 109 -7.73 -11.74 6.94
N LEU A 110 -6.80 -12.49 7.52
CA LEU A 110 -6.71 -13.93 7.35
C LEU A 110 -7.38 -14.58 8.55
N ALA A 111 -8.55 -15.18 8.32
CA ALA A 111 -9.17 -16.04 9.32
C ALA A 111 -8.34 -17.33 9.46
N PHE A 112 -8.02 -17.68 10.71
CA PHE A 112 -7.54 -19.01 11.09
C PHE A 112 -8.62 -19.71 11.89
#